data_AF-A0A563DUN5-F1
#
_entry.id   AF-A0A563DUN5-F1
#
_cell.length_a   1.000
_cell.length_b   1.000
_cell.length_c   1.000
_cell.angle_alpha   90.00
_cell.angle_beta   90.00
_cell.angle_gamma   90.00
#
_symmetry.space_group_name_H-M   'P 1'
#
loop_
_entity.id
_entity.type
_entity.pdbx_description
1 polymer ?
#
loop_
_entity_poly.entity_id
_entity_poly.type
_entity_poly.pdbx_seq_one_letter_code
_entity_poly.pdbx_strand_id
1 'polypeptide(L)'
;MAAHARRQALTVVVALTLGVTLAGCGGDAPAKRSSAVCPTLLPRPTMSIPLSSIHLNVYNAAGRNNFASQISTELKWRGLKIISLGNDPISDQRSTPKTAEIRYGNGGKQIALTLATQVKDATLYNDHRTNPSVDLVLGTHFQLVPVPPPPASKVTINVYNTTYHSGLATQVAGEMRKRGFTVDSYGNEPQGRFWPDDVAVIMYGAQGEPAARRAALSFKGARLLPIQRTGTVVDVELGNKYTSLVPVAQATPKPTPKPTAPACK
;
A
#
# COMPACT_ATOMS: atom_id res chain seq x y z
N MET A 1 49.44 -11.04 32.52
CA MET A 1 50.49 -11.96 32.99
C MET A 1 50.06 -13.38 32.67
N ALA A 2 50.97 -14.17 32.07
CA ALA A 2 50.90 -15.63 31.79
C ALA A 2 49.73 -16.10 30.89
N ALA A 3 49.89 -16.46 29.61
CA ALA A 3 50.89 -17.30 28.92
C ALA A 3 51.00 -18.73 29.48
N HIS A 4 50.33 -19.69 28.83
CA HIS A 4 50.81 -21.06 28.75
C HIS A 4 50.58 -21.63 27.35
N ALA A 5 51.71 -21.80 26.67
CA ALA A 5 51.89 -22.58 25.46
C ALA A 5 52.77 -23.79 25.81
N ARG A 6 52.49 -24.94 25.20
CA ARG A 6 53.43 -26.03 24.84
C ARG A 6 52.63 -27.03 23.99
N ARG A 7 52.89 -27.16 22.67
CA ARG A 7 53.97 -27.95 22.00
C ARG A 7 53.89 -29.43 22.42
N GLN A 8 53.82 -30.44 21.54
CA GLN A 8 54.75 -30.83 20.46
C GLN A 8 54.06 -31.86 19.52
N ALA A 9 54.20 -31.74 18.19
CA ALA A 9 55.10 -32.48 17.26
C ALA A 9 54.54 -33.85 16.79
N LEU A 10 54.22 -34.11 15.51
CA LEU A 10 54.99 -34.18 14.24
C LEU A 10 55.23 -35.66 13.85
N THR A 11 54.62 -36.13 12.77
CA THR A 11 55.25 -37.14 11.90
C THR A 11 54.73 -36.98 10.47
N VAL A 12 55.68 -36.82 9.55
CA VAL A 12 55.56 -36.67 8.10
C VAL A 12 55.74 -38.05 7.47
N VAL A 13 54.95 -38.37 6.44
CA VAL A 13 55.39 -39.26 5.34
C VAL A 13 54.90 -38.68 4.03
N VAL A 14 55.86 -38.39 3.15
CA VAL A 14 55.71 -38.06 1.73
C VAL A 14 55.91 -39.34 0.93
N ALA A 15 55.08 -39.60 -0.09
CA ALA A 15 55.44 -40.46 -1.21
C ALA A 15 54.75 -40.00 -2.51
N LEU A 16 55.55 -39.91 -3.56
CA LEU A 16 55.32 -39.33 -4.88
C LEU A 16 54.47 -40.20 -5.83
N THR A 17 53.63 -39.50 -6.60
CA THR A 17 53.25 -39.63 -8.04
C THR A 17 53.05 -41.00 -8.70
N LEU A 18 51.93 -41.14 -9.41
CA LEU A 18 51.91 -41.56 -10.83
C LEU A 18 50.67 -40.97 -11.53
N GLY A 19 50.89 -40.26 -12.63
CA GLY A 19 49.82 -39.73 -13.49
C GLY A 19 49.24 -40.79 -14.40
N VAL A 20 47.92 -40.73 -14.59
CA VAL A 20 47.22 -41.37 -15.72
C VAL A 20 46.19 -40.37 -16.24
N THR A 21 46.43 -39.87 -17.45
CA THR A 21 45.47 -39.10 -18.24
C THR A 21 44.52 -40.08 -18.93
N LEU A 22 43.26 -40.12 -18.50
CA LEU A 22 42.19 -40.76 -19.25
C LEU A 22 41.44 -39.70 -20.06
N ALA A 23 41.69 -39.72 -21.37
CA ALA A 23 40.83 -39.08 -22.36
C ALA A 23 39.47 -39.81 -22.36
N GLY A 24 38.44 -39.14 -21.85
CA GLY A 24 37.04 -39.58 -21.94
C GLY A 24 36.25 -38.62 -22.82
N CYS A 25 35.91 -39.07 -24.03
CA CYS A 25 34.91 -38.44 -24.87
C CYS A 25 33.50 -38.66 -24.29
N GLY A 26 32.64 -37.66 -24.42
CA GLY A 26 31.19 -37.86 -24.51
C GLY A 26 30.38 -37.33 -23.34
N GLY A 27 29.67 -36.23 -23.58
CA GLY A 27 28.51 -35.84 -22.78
C GLY A 27 28.46 -34.35 -22.44
N ASP A 28 28.32 -33.47 -23.43
CA ASP A 28 27.68 -32.17 -23.21
C ASP A 28 26.24 -32.45 -22.76
N ALA A 29 26.05 -32.59 -21.44
CA ALA A 29 24.73 -32.51 -20.87
C ALA A 29 24.20 -31.12 -21.20
N PRO A 30 23.05 -30.98 -21.90
CA PRO A 30 22.49 -29.67 -22.12
C PRO A 30 22.21 -29.09 -20.75
N ALA A 31 22.88 -27.98 -20.41
CA ALA A 31 22.55 -27.19 -19.25
C ALA A 31 21.03 -26.99 -19.29
N LYS A 32 20.32 -27.56 -18.31
CA LYS A 32 18.89 -27.34 -18.13
C LYS A 32 18.74 -25.83 -18.04
N ARG A 33 18.29 -25.21 -19.14
CA ARG A 33 17.92 -23.80 -19.16
C ARG A 33 16.98 -23.62 -17.97
N SER A 34 17.42 -22.84 -17.00
CA SER A 34 16.58 -22.40 -15.90
C SER A 34 15.35 -21.79 -16.56
N SER A 35 14.24 -22.52 -16.54
CA SER A 35 12.95 -21.99 -16.99
C SER A 35 12.74 -20.72 -16.19
N ALA A 36 12.67 -19.59 -16.88
CA ALA A 36 12.39 -18.30 -16.24
C ALA A 36 11.18 -18.48 -15.33
N VAL A 37 11.40 -18.39 -14.02
CA VAL A 37 10.33 -18.47 -13.04
C VAL A 37 9.50 -17.22 -13.24
N CYS A 38 8.37 -17.33 -13.94
CA CYS A 38 7.36 -16.27 -13.91
C CYS A 38 7.06 -15.99 -12.44
N PRO A 39 7.12 -14.72 -11.97
CA PRO A 39 6.68 -14.42 -10.63
C PRO A 39 5.23 -14.90 -10.51
N THR A 40 5.01 -15.94 -9.71
CA THR A 40 3.69 -16.51 -9.52
C THR A 40 2.83 -15.42 -8.88
N LEU A 41 1.95 -14.80 -9.68
CA LEU A 41 0.88 -14.00 -9.12
C LEU A 41 0.12 -14.86 -8.12
N LEU A 42 -0.21 -14.28 -6.97
CA LEU A 42 -1.07 -14.94 -6.01
C LEU A 42 -2.37 -15.37 -6.72
N PRO A 43 -2.86 -16.60 -6.46
CA PRO A 43 -4.13 -17.02 -7.00
C PRO A 43 -5.22 -16.07 -6.52
N ARG A 44 -6.26 -15.86 -7.35
CA ARG A 44 -7.41 -15.08 -6.92
C ARG A 44 -8.19 -15.85 -5.83
N PRO A 45 -8.79 -15.18 -4.84
CA PRO A 45 -9.77 -15.80 -3.95
C PRO A 45 -10.83 -16.55 -4.77
N THR A 46 -11.15 -17.79 -4.37
CA THR A 46 -12.13 -18.61 -5.08
C THR A 46 -13.56 -18.33 -4.62
N MET A 47 -13.72 -17.55 -3.55
CA MET A 47 -15.00 -17.10 -3.02
C MET A 47 -14.92 -15.62 -2.59
N SER A 48 -16.05 -14.94 -2.60
CA SER A 48 -16.15 -13.56 -2.14
C SER A 48 -16.32 -13.53 -0.62
N ILE A 49 -15.29 -13.08 0.10
CA ILE A 49 -15.35 -12.83 1.54
C ILE A 49 -15.46 -11.33 1.76
N PRO A 50 -16.54 -10.82 2.37
CA PRO A 50 -16.64 -9.40 2.71
C PRO A 50 -15.50 -8.97 3.64
N LEU A 51 -14.87 -7.82 3.39
CA LEU A 51 -13.84 -7.30 4.30
C LEU A 51 -14.36 -7.14 5.74
N SER A 52 -15.65 -6.84 5.91
CA SER A 52 -16.35 -6.71 7.19
C SER A 52 -16.47 -8.01 8.01
N SER A 53 -16.27 -9.17 7.40
CA SER A 53 -16.20 -10.46 8.11
C SER A 53 -14.78 -10.91 8.42
N ILE A 54 -13.75 -10.20 7.93
CA ILE A 54 -12.35 -10.59 8.13
C ILE A 54 -11.84 -10.03 9.46
N HIS A 55 -11.37 -10.94 10.31
CA HIS A 55 -10.65 -10.65 11.54
C HIS A 55 -9.16 -10.97 11.36
N LEU A 56 -8.27 -10.03 11.70
CA LEU A 56 -6.82 -10.23 11.57
C LEU A 56 -6.01 -9.63 12.72
N ASN A 57 -4.80 -10.17 12.91
CA ASN A 57 -3.74 -9.51 13.68
C ASN A 57 -2.90 -8.64 12.73
N VAL A 58 -2.38 -7.52 13.22
CA VAL A 58 -1.44 -6.68 12.46
C VAL A 58 -0.14 -6.54 13.24
N TYR A 59 0.95 -7.00 12.64
CA TYR A 59 2.27 -7.02 13.25
C TYR A 59 3.26 -6.14 12.51
N ASN A 60 4.00 -5.32 13.25
CA ASN A 60 5.08 -4.51 12.73
C ASN A 60 6.39 -5.30 12.71
N ALA A 61 6.91 -5.60 11.52
CA ALA A 61 8.26 -6.13 11.34
C ALA A 61 9.24 -5.08 10.82
N ALA A 62 8.76 -3.87 10.48
CA ALA A 62 9.52 -2.82 9.80
C ALA A 62 10.35 -1.93 10.75
N GLY A 63 10.25 -2.12 12.07
CA GLY A 63 10.95 -1.29 13.07
C GLY A 63 10.46 0.16 13.14
N ARG A 64 9.30 0.47 12.55
CA ARG A 64 8.74 1.83 12.49
C ARG A 64 7.82 2.07 13.69
N ASN A 65 8.00 3.18 14.40
CA ASN A 65 7.15 3.54 15.55
C ASN A 65 5.68 3.64 15.14
N ASN A 66 4.80 3.02 15.95
CA ASN A 66 3.34 3.03 15.77
C ASN A 66 2.82 2.50 14.42
N PHE A 67 3.64 1.80 13.63
CA PHE A 67 3.27 1.48 12.26
C PHE A 67 2.07 0.53 12.14
N ALA A 68 2.03 -0.51 12.97
CA ALA A 68 0.86 -1.41 13.05
C ALA A 68 -0.42 -0.64 13.39
N SER A 69 -0.36 0.28 14.35
CA SER A 69 -1.51 1.10 14.74
C SER A 69 -2.00 1.99 13.59
N GLN A 70 -1.09 2.69 12.91
CA GLN A 70 -1.43 3.55 11.77
C GLN A 70 -2.13 2.77 10.65
N ILE A 71 -1.56 1.63 10.25
CA ILE A 71 -2.15 0.79 9.21
C ILE A 71 -3.47 0.17 9.68
N SER A 72 -3.61 -0.15 10.95
CA SER A 72 -4.85 -0.70 11.51
C SER A 72 -6.04 0.26 11.38
N THR A 73 -5.81 1.57 11.56
CA THR A 73 -6.86 2.59 11.41
C THR A 73 -7.39 2.62 9.98
N GLU A 74 -6.50 2.54 9.00
CA GLU A 74 -6.86 2.49 7.58
C GLU A 74 -7.57 1.18 7.22
N LEU A 75 -7.11 0.03 7.73
CA LEU A 75 -7.76 -1.26 7.52
C LEU A 75 -9.17 -1.32 8.15
N LYS A 76 -9.34 -0.76 9.35
CA LYS A 76 -10.66 -0.61 10.00
C LYS A 76 -11.61 0.24 9.16
N TRP A 77 -11.11 1.35 8.62
CA TRP A 77 -11.89 2.21 7.73
C TRP A 77 -12.34 1.48 6.45
N ARG A 78 -11.51 0.57 5.93
CA ARG A 78 -11.88 -0.34 4.82
C ARG A 78 -12.84 -1.47 5.21
N GLY A 79 -13.17 -1.58 6.49
CA GLY A 79 -14.13 -2.53 7.04
C GLY A 79 -13.50 -3.74 7.73
N LEU A 80 -12.18 -3.92 7.71
CA LEU A 80 -11.56 -5.07 8.36
C LEU A 80 -11.61 -4.95 9.89
N LYS A 81 -11.68 -6.09 10.58
CA LYS A 81 -11.69 -6.15 12.05
C LYS A 81 -10.32 -6.54 12.57
N ILE A 82 -9.76 -5.74 13.45
CA ILE A 82 -8.43 -5.97 14.01
C ILE A 82 -8.58 -6.63 15.38
N ILE A 83 -8.02 -7.82 15.53
CA ILE A 83 -7.98 -8.60 16.78
C ILE A 83 -6.83 -8.11 17.65
N SER A 84 -5.62 -8.03 17.09
CA SER A 84 -4.41 -7.71 17.83
C SER A 84 -3.48 -6.79 17.04
N LEU A 85 -2.72 -5.97 17.77
CA LEU A 85 -1.67 -5.08 17.28
C LEU A 85 -0.39 -5.35 18.07
N GLY A 86 0.74 -5.43 17.39
CA GLY A 86 2.02 -5.58 18.06
C GLY A 86 3.22 -5.51 17.12
N ASN A 87 4.40 -5.79 17.66
CA ASN A 87 5.57 -6.15 16.87
C ASN A 87 5.47 -7.62 16.46
N ASP A 88 6.18 -8.00 15.40
CA ASP A 88 6.22 -9.39 14.93
C ASP A 88 6.77 -10.34 16.02
N PRO A 89 5.95 -11.28 16.55
CA PRO A 89 6.34 -12.14 17.66
C PRO A 89 7.40 -13.19 17.29
N ILE A 90 7.68 -13.40 16.00
CA ILE A 90 8.68 -14.38 15.53
C ILE A 90 9.83 -13.72 14.76
N SER A 91 10.11 -12.45 15.05
CA SER A 91 11.17 -11.67 14.37
C SER A 91 12.57 -12.26 14.49
N ASP A 92 12.87 -13.02 15.56
CA ASP A 92 14.14 -13.74 15.71
C ASP A 92 14.28 -14.96 14.79
N GLN A 93 13.15 -15.50 14.31
CA GLN A 93 13.08 -16.74 13.53
C GLN A 93 12.77 -16.47 12.05
N ARG A 94 12.27 -15.27 11.73
CA ARG A 94 11.79 -14.92 10.40
C ARG A 94 12.18 -13.49 10.05
N SER A 95 12.89 -13.35 8.93
CA SER A 95 13.32 -12.05 8.44
C SER A 95 12.14 -11.15 8.09
N THR A 96 12.32 -9.85 8.32
CA THR A 96 11.35 -8.82 7.94
C THR A 96 11.00 -8.91 6.44
N PRO A 97 9.71 -8.99 6.07
CA PRO A 97 9.31 -8.99 4.67
C PRO A 97 9.60 -7.63 4.01
N LYS A 98 9.84 -7.63 2.69
CA LYS A 98 10.07 -6.38 1.94
C LYS A 98 8.83 -5.49 1.94
N THR A 99 7.66 -6.04 1.63
CA THR A 99 6.39 -5.31 1.50
C THR A 99 5.43 -5.75 2.60
N ALA A 100 4.95 -6.98 2.54
CA ALA A 100 4.11 -7.59 3.54
C ALA A 100 4.17 -9.11 3.43
N GLU A 101 3.96 -9.80 4.55
CA GLU A 101 3.68 -11.22 4.57
C GLU A 101 2.35 -11.46 5.27
N ILE A 102 1.48 -12.25 4.66
CA ILE A 102 0.21 -12.68 5.26
C ILE A 102 0.37 -14.13 5.72
N ARG A 103 0.32 -14.34 7.03
CA ARG A 103 0.46 -15.67 7.65
C ARG A 103 -0.91 -16.25 7.96
N TYR A 104 -1.11 -17.52 7.64
CA TYR A 104 -2.41 -18.17 7.75
C TYR A 104 -2.27 -19.68 7.92
N GLY A 105 -3.32 -20.32 8.42
CA GLY A 105 -3.46 -21.78 8.44
C GLY A 105 -4.44 -22.28 7.39
N ASN A 106 -4.63 -23.60 7.29
CA ASN A 106 -5.50 -24.18 6.26
C ASN A 106 -6.92 -23.58 6.24
N GLY A 107 -7.51 -23.30 7.41
CA GLY A 107 -8.82 -22.65 7.54
C GLY A 107 -8.85 -21.15 7.15
N GLY A 108 -7.70 -20.48 7.13
CA GLY A 108 -7.57 -19.05 6.82
C GLY A 108 -7.19 -18.73 5.37
N LYS A 109 -6.98 -19.74 4.50
CA LYS A 109 -6.44 -19.52 3.14
C LYS A 109 -7.24 -18.53 2.30
N GLN A 110 -8.56 -18.64 2.28
CA GLN A 110 -9.39 -17.72 1.49
C GLN A 110 -9.43 -16.31 2.09
N ILE A 111 -9.35 -16.19 3.41
CA ILE A 111 -9.23 -14.91 4.11
C ILE A 111 -7.89 -14.25 3.74
N ALA A 112 -6.79 -15.01 3.77
CA ALA A 112 -5.46 -14.53 3.41
C ALA A 112 -5.39 -14.04 1.95
N LEU A 113 -5.97 -14.80 1.02
CA LEU A 113 -6.07 -14.40 -0.39
C LEU A 113 -6.92 -13.12 -0.56
N THR A 114 -7.99 -12.98 0.21
CA THR A 114 -8.84 -11.79 0.16
C THR A 114 -8.11 -10.56 0.71
N LEU A 115 -7.42 -10.71 1.84
CA LEU A 115 -6.58 -9.68 2.44
C LEU A 115 -5.43 -9.27 1.49
N ALA A 116 -4.84 -10.22 0.76
CA ALA A 116 -3.79 -9.94 -0.22
C ALA A 116 -4.25 -8.98 -1.34
N THR A 117 -5.55 -8.89 -1.62
CA THR A 117 -6.07 -7.89 -2.58
C THR A 117 -5.99 -6.45 -2.07
N GLN A 118 -5.81 -6.25 -0.76
CA GLN A 118 -5.73 -4.95 -0.12
C GLN A 118 -4.29 -4.45 0.03
N VAL A 119 -3.30 -5.31 -0.18
CA VAL A 119 -1.90 -5.05 0.12
C VAL A 119 -1.07 -5.20 -1.16
N LYS A 120 -0.22 -4.22 -1.48
CA LYS A 120 0.64 -4.32 -2.65
C LYS A 120 1.72 -5.37 -2.42
N ASP A 121 1.88 -6.26 -3.40
CA ASP A 121 2.95 -7.24 -3.48
C ASP A 121 3.12 -8.06 -2.20
N ALA A 122 2.00 -8.46 -1.57
CA ALA A 122 2.03 -9.31 -0.39
C ALA A 122 2.52 -10.72 -0.74
N THR A 123 3.26 -11.35 0.16
CA THR A 123 3.54 -12.79 0.12
C THR A 123 2.60 -13.54 1.05
N LEU A 124 2.39 -14.82 0.76
CA LEU A 124 1.57 -15.71 1.56
C LEU A 124 2.47 -16.74 2.26
N TYR A 125 2.20 -16.98 3.55
CA TYR A 125 2.91 -17.99 4.34
C TYR A 125 1.90 -18.87 5.08
N ASN A 126 1.88 -20.17 4.73
CA ASN A 126 1.09 -21.15 5.49
C ASN A 126 1.91 -21.61 6.70
N ASP A 127 1.48 -21.23 7.89
CA ASP A 127 2.14 -21.63 9.14
C ASP A 127 1.47 -22.84 9.82
N HIS A 128 0.53 -23.47 9.11
CA HIS A 128 -0.18 -24.67 9.55
C HIS A 128 -0.98 -24.50 10.85
N ARG A 129 -1.30 -23.27 11.28
CA ARG A 129 -2.22 -23.05 12.41
C ARG A 129 -3.59 -23.68 12.12
N THR A 130 -4.27 -24.15 13.16
CA THR A 130 -5.58 -24.80 13.04
C THR A 130 -6.74 -23.81 13.07
N ASN A 131 -6.56 -22.66 13.73
CA ASN A 131 -7.56 -21.60 13.77
C ASN A 131 -7.57 -20.78 12.46
N PRO A 132 -8.70 -20.14 12.09
CA PRO A 132 -8.82 -19.41 10.83
C PRO A 132 -8.25 -17.98 10.88
N SER A 133 -7.56 -17.59 11.95
CA SER A 133 -6.97 -16.25 12.05
C SER A 133 -5.90 -16.05 10.97
N VAL A 134 -5.71 -14.79 10.57
CA VAL A 134 -4.62 -14.40 9.69
C VAL A 134 -3.84 -13.27 10.33
N ASP A 135 -2.53 -13.25 10.08
CA ASP A 135 -1.66 -12.17 10.50
C ASP A 135 -1.22 -11.38 9.28
N LEU A 136 -1.33 -10.06 9.35
CA LEU A 136 -0.71 -9.15 8.41
C LEU A 136 0.60 -8.63 9.01
N VAL A 137 1.72 -9.03 8.44
CA VAL A 137 3.05 -8.62 8.88
C VAL A 137 3.55 -7.53 7.96
N LEU A 138 3.78 -6.35 8.53
CA LEU A 138 4.15 -5.13 7.81
C LEU A 138 5.65 -5.08 7.57
N GLY A 139 6.03 -5.06 6.30
CA GLY A 139 7.41 -4.93 5.85
C GLY A 139 7.91 -3.50 5.71
N THR A 140 9.18 -3.34 5.36
CA THR A 140 9.85 -2.04 5.25
C THR A 140 9.25 -1.13 4.17
N HIS A 141 8.78 -1.71 3.07
CA HIS A 141 8.12 -1.04 1.94
C HIS A 141 6.61 -1.33 1.89
N PHE A 142 5.98 -1.60 3.04
CA PHE A 142 4.55 -1.87 3.10
C PHE A 142 3.71 -0.75 2.47
N GLN A 143 2.78 -1.14 1.61
CA GLN A 143 1.79 -0.26 1.00
C GLN A 143 0.46 -0.98 0.84
N LEU A 144 -0.62 -0.26 1.09
CA LEU A 144 -1.95 -0.71 0.72
C LEU A 144 -2.22 -0.42 -0.76
N VAL A 145 -3.08 -1.23 -1.36
CA VAL A 145 -3.69 -0.92 -2.65
C VAL A 145 -4.55 0.34 -2.49
N PRO A 146 -4.39 1.37 -3.35
CA PRO A 146 -5.20 2.58 -3.26
C PRO A 146 -6.69 2.27 -3.42
N VAL A 147 -7.53 2.82 -2.54
CA VAL A 147 -8.99 2.76 -2.72
C VAL A 147 -9.37 3.66 -3.89
N PRO A 148 -10.14 3.21 -4.90
CA PRO A 148 -10.53 4.05 -6.02
C PRO A 148 -11.31 5.31 -5.58
N PRO A 149 -11.23 6.44 -6.33
CA PRO A 149 -12.07 7.60 -6.06
C PRO A 149 -13.57 7.22 -6.11
N PRO A 150 -14.37 7.59 -5.09
CA PRO A 150 -15.79 7.28 -5.07
C PRO A 150 -16.58 8.16 -6.05
N PRO A 151 -17.87 7.85 -6.32
CA PRO A 151 -18.77 8.77 -7.01
C PRO A 151 -18.88 10.12 -6.29
N ALA A 152 -19.13 11.22 -7.01
CA ALA A 152 -19.26 12.55 -6.42
C ALA A 152 -20.35 12.63 -5.33
N SER A 153 -21.45 11.87 -5.50
CA SER A 153 -22.56 11.76 -4.53
C SER A 153 -22.19 11.11 -3.20
N LYS A 154 -20.96 10.59 -3.06
CA LYS A 154 -20.41 10.05 -1.81
C LYS A 154 -19.27 10.91 -1.27
N VAL A 155 -19.05 12.10 -1.83
CA VAL A 155 -17.98 13.01 -1.43
C VAL A 155 -18.57 14.26 -0.79
N THR A 156 -18.19 14.48 0.46
CA THR A 156 -18.46 15.71 1.21
C THR A 156 -17.27 16.64 1.11
N ILE A 157 -17.50 17.89 0.72
CA ILE A 157 -16.47 18.92 0.59
C ILE A 157 -16.82 20.19 1.35
N ASN A 158 -15.79 20.91 1.78
CA ASN A 158 -15.86 22.34 2.03
C ASN A 158 -15.28 23.10 0.84
N VAL A 159 -15.75 24.31 0.57
CA VAL A 159 -15.23 25.16 -0.52
C VAL A 159 -14.80 26.51 0.04
N TYR A 160 -13.49 26.75 0.10
CA TYR A 160 -12.93 27.98 0.66
C TYR A 160 -12.29 28.85 -0.39
N ASN A 161 -12.53 30.15 -0.29
CA ASN A 161 -11.89 31.18 -1.10
C ASN A 161 -10.62 31.66 -0.41
N THR A 162 -9.46 31.47 -1.06
CA THR A 162 -8.17 32.02 -0.63
C THR A 162 -7.72 33.15 -1.54
N THR A 163 -8.66 33.85 -2.19
CA THR A 163 -8.40 34.92 -3.16
C THR A 163 -9.11 36.21 -2.75
N TYR A 164 -8.87 37.28 -3.50
CA TYR A 164 -9.57 38.56 -3.34
C TYR A 164 -10.93 38.62 -4.06
N HIS A 165 -11.31 37.57 -4.80
CA HIS A 165 -12.54 37.55 -5.58
C HIS A 165 -13.75 37.25 -4.71
N SER A 166 -14.55 38.28 -4.41
CA SER A 166 -15.78 38.12 -3.62
C SER A 166 -16.77 37.16 -4.30
N GLY A 167 -17.47 36.34 -3.50
CA GLY A 167 -18.48 35.39 -3.98
C GLY A 167 -17.95 34.13 -4.67
N LEU A 168 -16.63 34.00 -4.87
CA LEU A 168 -16.04 32.89 -5.61
C LEU A 168 -16.37 31.52 -4.99
N ALA A 169 -16.22 31.36 -3.67
CA ALA A 169 -16.57 30.11 -2.99
C ALA A 169 -18.04 29.73 -3.15
N THR A 170 -18.95 30.71 -3.09
CA THR A 170 -20.39 30.49 -3.29
C THR A 170 -20.69 29.98 -4.70
N GLN A 171 -20.09 30.60 -5.71
CA GLN A 171 -20.23 30.16 -7.10
C GLN A 171 -19.74 28.72 -7.27
N VAL A 172 -18.50 28.43 -6.86
CA VAL A 172 -17.92 27.10 -7.04
C VAL A 172 -18.64 26.04 -6.20
N ALA A 173 -19.10 26.36 -4.99
CA ALA A 173 -19.95 25.48 -4.20
C ALA A 173 -21.24 25.11 -4.95
N GLY A 174 -21.89 26.08 -5.60
CA GLY A 174 -23.06 25.84 -6.44
C GLY A 174 -22.77 24.90 -7.63
N GLU A 175 -21.65 25.11 -8.32
CA GLU A 175 -21.23 24.25 -9.43
C GLU A 175 -20.86 22.83 -8.98
N MET A 176 -20.19 22.69 -7.84
CA MET A 176 -19.85 21.38 -7.26
C MET A 176 -21.10 20.62 -6.81
N ARG A 177 -22.10 21.30 -6.22
CA ARG A 177 -23.41 20.69 -5.92
C ARG A 177 -24.10 20.19 -7.19
N LYS A 178 -24.10 20.96 -8.28
CA LYS A 178 -24.63 20.53 -9.59
C LYS A 178 -23.93 19.29 -10.15
N ARG A 179 -22.65 19.07 -9.80
CA ARG A 179 -21.86 17.87 -10.14
C ARG A 179 -22.11 16.69 -9.19
N GLY A 180 -22.99 16.85 -8.21
CA GLY A 180 -23.40 15.81 -7.28
C GLY A 180 -22.56 15.72 -6.00
N PHE A 181 -21.63 16.64 -5.74
CA PHE A 181 -20.93 16.68 -4.46
C PHE A 181 -21.85 17.17 -3.34
N THR A 182 -21.66 16.65 -2.13
CA THR A 182 -22.25 17.24 -0.91
C THR A 182 -21.34 18.38 -0.46
N VAL A 183 -21.83 19.61 -0.46
CA VAL A 183 -21.07 20.76 0.06
C VAL A 183 -21.57 21.09 1.46
N ASP A 184 -20.71 20.87 2.45
CA ASP A 184 -20.99 21.05 3.88
C ASP A 184 -20.82 22.53 4.29
N SER A 185 -19.64 23.10 4.00
CA SER A 185 -19.35 24.51 4.25
C SER A 185 -18.79 25.21 3.02
N TYR A 186 -19.00 26.53 2.93
CA TYR A 186 -18.31 27.38 1.96
C TYR A 186 -18.17 28.81 2.47
N GLY A 187 -17.11 29.50 2.06
CA GLY A 187 -16.83 30.87 2.50
C GLY A 187 -15.38 31.28 2.25
N ASN A 188 -14.92 32.32 2.93
CA ASN A 188 -13.50 32.66 2.95
C ASN A 188 -12.73 31.64 3.80
N GLU A 189 -11.47 31.40 3.47
CA GLU A 189 -10.63 30.50 4.26
C GLU A 189 -10.43 31.06 5.68
N PRO A 190 -10.76 30.28 6.73
CA PRO A 190 -10.86 30.79 8.10
C PRO A 190 -9.51 31.16 8.75
N GLN A 191 -8.38 30.65 8.24
CA GLN A 191 -7.04 30.91 8.77
C GLN A 191 -6.28 31.98 7.98
N GLY A 192 -6.94 32.67 7.03
CA GLY A 192 -6.31 33.71 6.22
C GLY A 192 -5.26 33.18 5.24
N ARG A 193 -5.31 31.90 4.87
CA ARG A 193 -4.44 31.31 3.84
C ARG A 193 -4.64 32.01 2.50
N PHE A 194 -3.54 32.11 1.76
CA PHE A 194 -3.48 32.68 0.43
C PHE A 194 -2.66 31.79 -0.49
N TRP A 195 -3.25 31.38 -1.62
CA TRP A 195 -2.60 30.55 -2.65
C TRP A 195 -2.43 31.33 -3.96
N PRO A 196 -1.37 32.17 -4.10
CA PRO A 196 -1.18 33.02 -5.27
C PRO A 196 -0.94 32.23 -6.56
N ASP A 197 -0.35 31.04 -6.43
CA ASP A 197 0.17 30.28 -7.56
C ASP A 197 -0.61 29.02 -7.92
N ASP A 198 -1.62 28.66 -7.13
CA ASP A 198 -2.42 27.45 -7.33
C ASP A 198 -3.76 27.76 -8.03
N VAL A 199 -4.29 26.76 -8.72
CA VAL A 199 -5.68 26.74 -9.21
C VAL A 199 -6.63 26.33 -8.08
N ALA A 200 -6.32 25.22 -7.44
CA ALA A 200 -7.01 24.77 -6.24
C ALA A 200 -6.08 23.86 -5.43
N VAL A 201 -6.16 23.96 -4.11
CA VAL A 201 -5.48 23.07 -3.16
C VAL A 201 -6.55 22.24 -2.47
N ILE A 202 -6.50 20.92 -2.66
CA ILE A 202 -7.45 19.99 -2.06
C ILE A 202 -6.80 19.40 -0.81
N MET A 203 -7.27 19.82 0.37
CA MET A 203 -6.73 19.41 1.65
C MET A 203 -7.51 18.23 2.22
N TYR A 204 -6.81 17.20 2.69
CA TYR A 204 -7.45 15.96 3.15
C TYR A 204 -6.69 15.24 4.27
N GLY A 205 -7.45 14.58 5.14
CA GLY A 205 -6.93 13.56 6.05
C GLY A 205 -6.75 12.22 5.35
N ALA A 206 -6.08 11.26 5.99
CA ALA A 206 -5.75 9.96 5.39
C ALA A 206 -6.97 9.24 4.76
N GLN A 207 -8.10 9.20 5.46
CA GLN A 207 -9.34 8.57 4.99
C GLN A 207 -10.06 9.37 3.89
N GLY A 208 -9.81 10.68 3.81
CA GLY A 208 -10.37 11.57 2.80
C GLY A 208 -9.62 11.56 1.47
N GLU A 209 -8.48 10.88 1.38
CA GLU A 209 -7.64 10.89 0.18
C GLU A 209 -8.38 10.45 -1.10
N PRO A 210 -9.23 9.39 -1.10
CA PRO A 210 -9.98 9.02 -2.30
C PRO A 210 -11.01 10.08 -2.70
N ALA A 211 -11.64 10.74 -1.72
CA ALA A 211 -12.55 11.85 -1.93
C ALA A 211 -11.81 13.09 -2.49
N ALA A 212 -10.60 13.37 -2.01
CA ALA A 212 -9.76 14.45 -2.54
C ALA A 212 -9.36 14.20 -3.99
N ARG A 213 -8.94 12.98 -4.35
CA ARG A 213 -8.69 12.63 -5.76
C ARG A 213 -9.94 12.81 -6.60
N ARG A 214 -11.14 12.48 -6.08
CA ARG A 214 -12.40 12.70 -6.80
C ARG A 214 -12.70 14.19 -7.01
N ALA A 215 -12.49 15.02 -5.99
CA ALA A 215 -12.69 16.46 -6.08
C ALA A 215 -11.69 17.13 -7.04
N ALA A 216 -10.42 16.73 -6.99
CA ALA A 216 -9.35 17.24 -7.85
C ALA A 216 -9.64 17.07 -9.34
N LEU A 217 -10.40 16.04 -9.74
CA LEU A 217 -10.81 15.84 -11.15
C LEU A 217 -11.64 17.01 -11.71
N SER A 218 -12.27 17.83 -10.86
CA SER A 218 -13.02 19.01 -11.31
C SER A 218 -12.12 20.20 -11.66
N PHE A 219 -10.83 20.15 -11.36
CA PHE A 219 -9.90 21.28 -11.46
C PHE A 219 -8.67 20.89 -12.29
N LYS A 220 -8.38 21.65 -13.34
CA LYS A 220 -7.16 21.43 -14.13
C LYS A 220 -5.95 21.93 -13.35
N GLY A 221 -5.10 21.01 -12.89
CA GLY A 221 -3.89 21.36 -12.13
C GLY A 221 -4.12 21.57 -10.64
N ALA A 222 -5.20 21.02 -10.06
CA ALA A 222 -5.33 21.00 -8.61
C ALA A 222 -4.19 20.22 -7.94
N ARG A 223 -3.74 20.74 -6.80
CA ARG A 223 -2.74 20.11 -5.95
C ARG A 223 -3.43 19.38 -4.80
N LEU A 224 -2.96 18.17 -4.51
CA LEU A 224 -3.38 17.39 -3.36
C LEU A 224 -2.46 17.68 -2.17
N LEU A 225 -3.03 18.10 -1.04
CA LEU A 225 -2.29 18.41 0.17
C LEU A 225 -2.78 17.55 1.36
N PRO A 226 -2.01 16.52 1.78
CA PRO A 226 -2.36 15.76 2.97
C PRO A 226 -2.18 16.62 4.22
N ILE A 227 -3.13 16.52 5.14
CA ILE A 227 -3.12 17.17 6.46
C ILE A 227 -3.43 16.17 7.57
N GLN A 228 -3.11 16.54 8.80
CA GLN A 228 -3.49 15.76 9.97
C GLN A 228 -4.97 16.01 10.30
N ARG A 229 -5.85 15.15 9.79
CA ARG A 229 -7.28 15.15 10.07
C ARG A 229 -7.85 13.73 10.02
N THR A 230 -8.88 13.47 10.82
CA THR A 230 -9.71 12.26 10.76
C THR A 230 -10.97 12.48 9.91
N GLY A 231 -11.55 11.39 9.40
CA GLY A 231 -12.75 11.47 8.56
C GLY A 231 -12.46 11.72 7.09
N THR A 232 -13.53 11.79 6.31
CA THR A 232 -13.51 11.73 4.84
C THR A 232 -13.80 13.07 4.16
N VAL A 233 -14.18 14.11 4.93
CA VAL A 233 -14.41 15.46 4.39
C VAL A 233 -13.10 16.00 3.82
N VAL A 234 -13.19 16.75 2.72
CA VAL A 234 -12.05 17.39 2.06
C VAL A 234 -12.31 18.88 1.86
N ASP A 235 -11.28 19.71 1.97
CA ASP A 235 -11.41 21.14 1.76
C ASP A 235 -10.89 21.48 0.37
N VAL A 236 -11.69 22.18 -0.41
CA VAL A 236 -11.34 22.70 -1.73
C VAL A 236 -11.00 24.17 -1.56
N GLU A 237 -9.71 24.49 -1.49
CA GLU A 237 -9.23 25.87 -1.37
C GLU A 237 -8.93 26.43 -2.75
N LEU A 238 -9.68 27.47 -3.15
CA LEU A 238 -9.60 28.08 -4.47
C LEU A 238 -8.46 29.09 -4.51
N GLY A 239 -7.45 28.82 -5.34
CA GLY A 239 -6.27 29.67 -5.49
C GLY A 239 -6.46 30.76 -6.53
N ASN A 240 -5.51 31.70 -6.58
CA ASN A 240 -5.62 32.92 -7.38
C ASN A 240 -5.51 32.66 -8.90
N LYS A 241 -5.05 31.48 -9.32
CA LYS A 241 -5.08 31.04 -10.72
C LYS A 241 -6.35 30.26 -11.09
N TYR A 242 -7.31 30.13 -10.16
CA TYR A 242 -8.61 29.54 -10.47
C TYR A 242 -9.32 30.35 -11.55
N THR A 243 -9.81 29.67 -12.58
CA THR A 243 -10.59 30.30 -13.67
C THR A 243 -11.93 29.61 -13.85
N SER A 244 -11.94 28.27 -13.91
CA SER A 244 -13.16 27.49 -14.03
C SER A 244 -12.95 26.03 -13.62
N LEU A 245 -14.06 25.33 -13.41
CA LEU A 245 -14.06 23.87 -13.37
C LEU A 245 -13.92 23.29 -14.78
N VAL A 246 -13.25 22.14 -14.91
CA VAL A 246 -13.19 21.42 -16.20
C VAL A 246 -14.59 20.92 -16.60
N PRO A 247 -14.90 20.71 -17.89
CA PRO A 247 -16.16 20.10 -18.32
C PRO A 247 -16.46 18.79 -17.58
N VAL A 248 -17.74 18.53 -17.26
CA VAL A 248 -18.15 17.35 -16.46
C VAL A 248 -17.66 16.03 -17.06
N ALA A 249 -17.67 15.90 -18.39
CA ALA A 249 -17.18 14.72 -19.10
C ALA A 249 -15.67 14.44 -18.88
N GLN A 250 -14.88 15.48 -18.61
CA GLN A 250 -13.45 15.36 -18.32
C GLN A 250 -13.16 15.03 -16.85
N ALA A 251 -14.11 15.31 -15.95
CA ALA A 251 -13.99 15.05 -14.52
C ALA A 251 -14.31 13.59 -14.16
N THR A 252 -13.70 12.63 -14.86
CA THR A 252 -13.91 11.19 -14.66
C THR A 252 -12.63 10.51 -14.17
N PRO A 253 -12.71 9.59 -13.18
CA PRO A 253 -11.55 8.82 -12.76
C PRO A 253 -11.05 7.95 -13.91
N LYS A 254 -9.72 7.86 -14.09
CA LYS A 254 -9.15 6.89 -15.02
C LYS A 254 -9.57 5.47 -14.58
N PRO A 255 -10.03 4.61 -15.50
CA PRO A 255 -10.33 3.21 -15.17
C PRO A 255 -9.10 2.56 -14.54
N THR A 256 -9.25 1.95 -13.37
CA THR A 256 -8.18 1.16 -12.77
C THR A 256 -7.94 -0.07 -13.66
N PRO A 257 -6.72 -0.31 -14.17
CA PRO A 257 -6.45 -1.51 -14.95
C PRO A 257 -6.76 -2.74 -14.08
N LYS A 258 -7.51 -3.69 -14.64
CA LYS A 258 -7.73 -4.99 -14.01
C LYS A 258 -6.36 -5.67 -13.88
N PRO A 259 -5.99 -6.25 -12.72
CA PRO A 259 -4.75 -7.03 -12.60
C PRO A 259 -4.74 -8.09 -13.69
N THR A 260 -3.85 -7.91 -14.66
CA THR A 260 -3.66 -8.85 -15.76
C THR A 260 -2.55 -9.79 -15.33
N ALA A 261 -2.70 -11.09 -15.58
CA ALA A 261 -1.61 -12.03 -15.32
C ALA A 261 -0.34 -11.57 -16.05
N PRO A 262 0.87 -11.62 -15.44
CA PRO A 262 2.07 -11.28 -16.15
C PRO A 262 2.17 -12.19 -17.38
N ALA A 263 2.37 -11.57 -18.54
CA ALA A 263 2.68 -12.33 -19.74
C ALA A 263 4.04 -13.00 -19.51
N CYS A 264 4.07 -14.33 -19.49
CA CYS A 264 5.32 -15.08 -19.53
C CYS A 264 6.01 -14.79 -20.87
N LYS A 265 7.24 -14.29 -20.82
CA LYS A 265 8.13 -14.19 -21.99
C LYS A 265 9.08 -15.37 -22.00
#